data_AF-A0A5E6YDS5-F1
#
_entry.id   AF-A0A5E6YDS5-F1
#
_cell.length_a   1.000
_cell.length_b   1.000
_cell.length_c   1.000
_cell.angle_alpha   90.00
_cell.angle_beta   90.00
_cell.angle_gamma   90.00
#
_symmetry.space_group_name_H-M   'P 1'
#
loop_
_entity.id
_entity.type
_entity.pdbx_description
1 polymer ?
#
loop_
_entity_poly.entity_id
_entity_poly.type
_entity_poly.pdbx_seq_one_letter_code
_entity_poly.pdbx_strand_id
1 'polypeptide(L)' 'MKLKITALCLLAVLGGCTTAGPYVTNISSDGRNGLNIERCAVKLNAFMGTVSTTECTSQNLQLSRNN' A
#
# COMPACT_ATOMS: atom_id res chain seq x y z
N MET A 1 -19.03 10.70 -32.92
CA MET A 1 -19.30 10.53 -31.46
C MET A 1 -18.94 9.14 -30.94
N LYS A 2 -19.31 8.05 -31.63
CA LYS A 2 -19.02 6.66 -31.22
C LYS A 2 -17.52 6.39 -30.95
N LEU A 3 -16.62 6.86 -31.83
CA LEU A 3 -15.17 6.65 -31.72
C LEU A 3 -14.54 7.27 -30.44
N LYS A 4 -15.10 8.39 -29.97
CA LYS A 4 -14.59 9.11 -28.78
C LYS A 4 -14.94 8.36 -27.49
N ILE A 5 -16.11 7.72 -27.45
CA ILE A 5 -16.59 6.94 -26.30
C ILE A 5 -15.77 5.65 -26.19
N THR A 6 -15.51 4.97 -27.31
CA THR A 6 -14.68 3.76 -27.31
C THR A 6 -13.25 4.03 -26.85
N ALA A 7 -12.65 5.15 -27.26
CA ALA A 7 -11.31 5.55 -26.82
C ALA A 7 -11.26 5.88 -25.32
N LEU A 8 -12.30 6.51 -24.76
CA LEU A 8 -12.38 6.84 -23.33
C LEU A 8 -12.49 5.58 -22.46
N CYS A 9 -13.28 4.59 -22.88
CA CYS A 9 -13.35 3.30 -22.20
C CYS A 9 -12.01 2.55 -22.22
N LEU A 10 -11.28 2.60 -23.34
CA LEU A 10 -9.98 1.93 -23.44
C LEU A 10 -8.92 2.55 -22.50
N LEU A 11 -8.94 3.88 -22.35
CA LEU A 11 -8.07 4.59 -21.40
C LEU A 11 -8.42 4.29 -19.94
N ALA A 12 -9.70 4.08 -19.63
CA ALA A 12 -10.13 3.73 -18.27
C ALA A 12 -9.63 2.34 -17.83
N VAL A 13 -9.49 1.39 -18.76
CA VAL A 13 -8.97 0.04 -18.47
C VAL A 13 -7.46 0.07 -18.13
N LEU A 14 -6.71 1.02 -18.70
CA LEU A 14 -5.30 1.22 -18.39
C LEU A 14 -5.08 1.96 -17.04
N GLY A 15 -6.12 2.62 -16.52
CA GLY A 15 -6.09 3.38 -15.27
C GLY A 15 -6.40 2.57 -14.01
N GLY A 16 -6.22 1.24 -14.03
CA GLY A 16 -6.43 0.41 -12.85
C GLY A 16 -5.54 0.85 -11.68
N CYS A 17 -6.10 0.92 -10.47
CA CYS A 17 -5.36 1.24 -9.25
C CYS A 17 -4.32 0.15 -8.99
N THR A 18 -3.05 0.40 -9.31
CA THR A 18 -1.96 -0.57 -9.15
C THR A 18 -1.34 -0.58 -7.74
N THR A 19 -1.77 0.33 -6.87
CA THR A 19 -1.28 0.42 -5.49
C THR A 19 -2.33 -0.16 -4.54
N ALA A 20 -1.96 -1.22 -3.83
CA ALA A 20 -2.73 -1.72 -2.70
C ALA A 20 -2.37 -0.93 -1.44
N GLY A 21 -3.35 -0.76 -0.55
CA GLY A 21 -3.17 -0.04 0.71
C GLY A 21 -2.06 -0.64 1.60
N PRO A 22 -1.52 0.15 2.55
CA PRO A 22 -0.42 -0.28 3.38
C PRO A 22 -0.83 -1.45 4.29
N TYR A 23 0.01 -2.48 4.34
CA TYR A 23 -0.13 -3.65 5.19
C TYR A 23 1.02 -3.72 6.20
N VAL A 24 0.81 -4.40 7.32
CA VAL A 24 1.84 -4.55 8.36
C VAL A 24 2.88 -5.56 7.86
N THR A 25 4.14 -5.11 7.74
CA THR A 25 5.28 -5.96 7.35
C THR A 25 6.03 -6.46 8.56
N ASN A 26 6.08 -5.67 9.64
CA ASN A 26 6.82 -6.03 10.83
C ASN A 26 6.17 -5.45 12.09
N ILE A 27 6.25 -6.20 13.18
CA ILE A 27 5.89 -5.76 14.53
C ILE A 27 7.05 -6.17 15.43
N SER A 28 7.75 -5.18 16.00
CA SER A 28 8.83 -5.42 16.95
C SER A 28 8.60 -4.65 18.24
N SER A 29 9.18 -5.14 19.34
CA SER A 29 9.17 -4.44 20.62
C SER A 29 10.22 -3.33 20.63
N ASP A 30 9.84 -2.15 21.12
CA ASP A 30 10.75 -1.03 21.43
C ASP A 30 11.56 -1.31 22.73
N GLY A 31 11.17 -2.30 23.53
CA GLY A 31 11.82 -2.59 24.82
C GLY A 31 11.43 -1.61 25.94
N ARG A 32 10.61 -0.59 25.64
CA ARG A 32 10.12 0.42 26.58
C ARG A 32 8.59 0.48 26.65
N ASN A 33 7.94 -0.69 26.63
CA ASN A 33 6.47 -0.81 26.59
C ASN A 33 5.83 -0.12 25.36
N GLY A 34 6.58 -0.09 24.26
CA GLY A 34 6.14 0.36 22.94
C GLY A 34 6.30 -0.73 21.90
N LEU A 35 5.56 -0.60 20.80
CA LEU A 35 5.68 -1.43 19.60
C LEU A 35 6.11 -0.57 18.43
N ASN A 36 7.11 -1.04 17.70
CA ASN A 36 7.47 -0.49 16.41
C ASN A 36 6.73 -1.29 15.33
N ILE A 37 5.82 -0.64 14.64
CA ILE A 37 5.05 -1.23 13.54
C ILE A 37 5.56 -0.66 12.23
N GLU A 38 6.04 -1.55 11.38
CA GLU A 38 6.39 -1.24 10.00
C GLU A 38 5.21 -1.58 9.09
N ARG A 39 4.87 -0.65 8.20
CA ARG A 39 3.85 -0.85 7.18
C ARG A 39 4.39 -0.46 5.83
N CYS A 40 4.18 -1.29 4.82
CA CYS A 40 4.54 -1.00 3.44
C CYS A 40 3.31 -1.11 2.54
N ALA A 41 3.29 -0.37 1.44
CA ALA A 41 2.31 -0.53 0.37
C ALA A 41 2.84 -1.46 -0.72
N VAL A 42 1.95 -2.19 -1.37
CA VAL A 42 2.32 -3.00 -2.54
C VAL A 42 2.01 -2.20 -3.79
N LYS A 43 3.00 -2.09 -4.69
CA LYS A 43 2.83 -1.50 -6.01
C LYS A 43 3.00 -2.57 -7.07
N LEU A 44 1.95 -2.78 -7.85
CA LEU A 44 1.96 -3.61 -9.04
C LEU A 44 2.47 -2.79 -10.22
N ASN A 45 3.61 -3.15 -10.79
CA ASN A 45 3.99 -2.64 -12.09
C ASN A 45 3.32 -3.50 -13.17
N ALA A 46 2.14 -3.08 -13.64
CA ALA A 46 1.37 -3.81 -14.64
C ALA A 46 2.09 -3.94 -16.00
N PHE A 47 3.03 -3.05 -16.30
CA PHE A 47 3.84 -3.13 -17.53
C PHE A 47 4.93 -4.21 -17.43
N MET A 48 5.57 -4.33 -16.27
CA MET A 48 6.63 -5.32 -16.03
C MET A 48 6.11 -6.64 -15.44
N GLY A 49 4.84 -6.70 -15.04
CA GLY A 49 4.25 -7.85 -14.33
C GLY A 49 4.86 -8.09 -12.95
N THR A 50 5.52 -7.09 -12.36
CA THR A 50 6.23 -7.23 -11.09
C THR A 50 5.45 -6.63 -9.94
N VAL A 51 5.51 -7.30 -8.79
CA VAL A 51 4.97 -6.81 -7.53
C VAL A 51 6.14 -6.33 -6.68
N SER A 52 6.09 -5.08 -6.24
CA SER A 52 7.14 -4.49 -5.41
C SER A 52 6.56 -3.91 -4.13
N THR A 53 7.31 -4.03 -3.04
CA THR A 53 7.01 -3.35 -1.77
C THR A 53 7.57 -1.93 -1.83
N THR A 54 6.74 -0.96 -1.51
CA THR A 54 7.04 0.48 -1.61
C THR A 54 6.41 1.22 -0.44
N GLU A 55 6.74 2.49 -0.24
CA GLU A 55 6.11 3.34 0.79
C GLU A 55 6.13 2.70 2.20
N CYS A 56 7.31 2.21 2.61
CA CYS A 56 7.51 1.64 3.92
C CYS A 56 7.62 2.74 4.97
N THR A 57 6.76 2.69 5.98
CA THR A 57 6.72 3.64 7.10
C THR A 57 6.81 2.88 8.41
N SER A 58 7.59 3.42 9.34
CA SER A 58 7.72 2.87 10.68
C SER A 58 7.05 3.80 11.68
N GLN A 59 6.20 3.25 12.54
CA GLN A 59 5.52 4.00 13.58
C GLN A 59 5.75 3.34 14.94
N ASN A 60 6.13 4.15 15.92
CA ASN A 60 6.22 3.74 17.30
C ASN A 60 4.88 4.01 18.00
N LEU A 61 4.31 2.97 18.61
CA LEU A 61 3.07 3.06 19.40
C LEU A 61 3.38 2.73 20.85
N GLN A 62 3.02 3.61 21.78
CA GLN A 62 3.05 3.28 23.20
C GLN A 62 1.82 2.48 23.61
N LEU A 63 2.04 1.39 24.33
CA LEU A 63 0.97 0.57 24.85
C LEU A 63 0.52 1.12 26.21
N SER A 64 -0.73 1.55 26.30
CA SER A 64 -1.35 1.84 27.60
C SER A 64 -2.28 0.68 27.95
N ARG A 65 -2.06 0.05 29.11
CA ARG A 65 -2.97 -0.96 29.66
C ARG A 65 -4.00 -0.25 30.51
N ASN A 66 -5.25 -0.23 30.06
CA ASN A 66 -6.40 0.12 30.90
C ASN A 66 -6.96 -1.17 31.53
N ASN A 67 -7.27 -1.15 32.81
CA ASN A 67 -7.76 -2.29 33.60
C ASN A 67 -9.17 -2.02 34.09
#